data_AF-A0A386C9S8-F1
#
_entry.id   AF-A0A386C9S8-F1
#
_cell.length_a   1.000
_cell.length_b   1.000
_cell.length_c   1.000
_cell.angle_alpha   90.00
_cell.angle_beta   90.00
_cell.angle_gamma   90.00
#
_symmetry.space_group_name_H-M   'P 1'
#
loop_
_entity.id
_entity.type
_entity.pdbx_description
1 polymer ?
#
loop_
_entity_poly.entity_id
_entity_poly.type
_entity_poly.pdbx_seq_one_letter_code
_entity_poly.pdbx_strand_id
1 'polypeptide(L)'
;SIFDLGIRHAVLANGTIFYNDQPQSIALDLHDVQFDSTFNNFLKKYSGTLTYSDGELNYAGTRVPAHTLNAQFDATPDTFHLSPAKIECGNSHLVLTATVNNYNAPSVEAQYNAIVDGGQVAGILHNASIPSGLVAVSGNARYQGHPDRTLLQSLVVKGELTSRQLI
;
A
#
# COMPACT_ATOMS: atom_id res chain seq x y z
N SER A 1 -14.31 11.14 18.94
CA SER A 1 -13.89 10.93 17.54
C SER A 1 -14.19 12.19 16.75
N ILE A 2 -13.38 12.58 15.75
CA ILE A 2 -13.79 13.63 14.79
C ILE A 2 -14.44 12.99 13.56
N PHE A 3 -13.98 11.80 13.17
CA PHE A 3 -14.60 11.00 12.12
C PHE A 3 -14.67 9.54 12.55
N ASP A 4 -15.87 8.96 12.49
CA ASP A 4 -16.16 7.54 12.70
C ASP A 4 -17.11 7.15 11.56
N LEU A 5 -16.65 6.26 10.68
CA LEU A 5 -17.32 5.92 9.44
C LEU A 5 -17.21 4.41 9.19
N GLY A 6 -18.36 3.74 9.25
CA GLY A 6 -18.53 2.38 8.76
C GLY A 6 -19.29 2.39 7.43
N ILE A 7 -18.68 1.88 6.37
CA ILE A 7 -19.30 1.68 5.05
C ILE A 7 -19.26 0.20 4.72
N ARG A 8 -20.43 -0.42 4.64
CA ARG A 8 -20.53 -1.84 4.26
C ARG A 8 -20.01 -2.11 2.84
N HIS A 9 -20.20 -1.19 1.91
CA HIS A 9 -19.79 -1.34 0.52
C HIS A 9 -19.45 0.02 -0.09
N ALA A 10 -18.19 0.20 -0.50
CA ALA A 10 -17.68 1.43 -1.11
C ALA A 10 -17.14 1.12 -2.51
N VAL A 11 -17.70 1.79 -3.52
CA VAL A 11 -17.33 1.57 -4.93
C VAL A 11 -16.83 2.87 -5.56
N LEU A 12 -15.67 2.79 -6.19
CA LEU A 12 -15.15 3.79 -7.12
C LEU A 12 -15.03 3.14 -8.49
N ALA A 13 -15.94 3.42 -9.42
CA ALA A 13 -15.94 2.75 -10.72
C ALA A 13 -15.08 3.46 -11.79
N ASN A 14 -14.98 4.79 -11.72
CA ASN A 14 -14.39 5.64 -12.76
C ASN A 14 -13.42 6.67 -12.15
N GLY A 15 -12.58 6.22 -11.22
CA GLY A 15 -11.57 7.09 -10.62
C GLY A 15 -10.44 7.37 -11.61
N THR A 16 -9.85 8.54 -11.47
CA THR A 16 -8.63 8.93 -12.21
C THR A 16 -7.60 9.39 -11.21
N ILE A 17 -6.42 8.78 -11.25
CA ILE A 17 -5.23 9.32 -10.57
C ILE A 17 -4.27 9.87 -11.61
N PHE A 18 -3.55 10.92 -11.26
CA PHE A 18 -2.53 11.49 -12.14
C PHE A 18 -1.16 11.06 -11.62
N TYR A 19 -0.42 10.32 -12.44
CA TYR A 19 0.96 9.94 -12.15
C TYR A 19 1.86 10.53 -13.24
N ASN A 20 2.83 11.37 -12.86
CA ASN A 20 3.63 12.17 -13.80
C ASN A 20 2.76 12.91 -14.84
N ASP A 21 1.68 13.54 -14.37
CA ASP A 21 0.67 14.23 -15.18
C ASP A 21 -0.05 13.35 -16.22
N GLN A 22 0.15 12.03 -16.18
CA GLN A 22 -0.56 11.08 -17.01
C GLN A 22 -1.76 10.51 -16.25
N PRO A 23 -2.98 10.62 -16.78
CA PRO A 23 -4.16 10.04 -16.15
C PRO A 23 -4.06 8.51 -16.19
N GLN A 24 -4.25 7.88 -15.05
CA GLN A 24 -4.37 6.44 -14.87
C GLN A 24 -5.75 6.13 -14.32
N SER A 25 -6.46 5.19 -14.95
CA SER A 25 -7.74 4.74 -14.43
C SER A 25 -7.54 3.93 -13.15
N ILE A 26 -8.40 4.18 -12.17
CA ILE A 26 -8.50 3.39 -10.96
C ILE A 26 -9.97 3.03 -10.73
N ALA A 27 -10.21 1.75 -10.43
CA ALA A 27 -11.48 1.30 -9.90
C ALA A 27 -11.26 0.48 -8.62
N LEU A 28 -12.14 0.68 -7.65
CA LEU A 28 -12.11 0.04 -6.34
C LEU A 28 -13.50 -0.50 -6.03
N ASP A 29 -13.56 -1.71 -5.50
CA ASP A 29 -14.74 -2.29 -4.87
C ASP A 29 -14.31 -2.81 -3.50
N LEU A 30 -14.75 -2.14 -2.43
CA LEU A 30 -14.30 -2.41 -1.06
C LEU A 30 -15.50 -2.79 -0.19
N HIS A 31 -15.33 -3.84 0.61
CA HIS A 31 -16.34 -4.31 1.54
C HIS A 31 -15.93 -4.07 2.99
N ASP A 32 -16.93 -3.82 3.83
CA ASP A 32 -16.77 -3.63 5.28
C ASP A 32 -15.66 -2.63 5.63
N VAL A 33 -15.67 -1.50 4.93
CA VAL A 33 -14.73 -0.40 5.14
C VAL A 33 -15.02 0.24 6.48
N GLN A 34 -14.01 0.28 7.35
CA GLN A 34 -14.07 1.00 8.61
C GLN A 34 -12.94 2.03 8.66
N PHE A 35 -13.32 3.28 8.88
CA PHE A 35 -12.38 4.38 9.06
C PHE A 35 -12.71 5.13 10.35
N ASP A 36 -11.71 5.18 11.23
CA ASP A 36 -11.80 5.86 12.51
C ASP A 36 -10.67 6.88 12.60
N SER A 37 -10.99 8.12 12.99
CA SER A 37 -9.98 9.16 13.18
C SER A 37 -10.31 10.14 14.29
N THR A 38 -9.30 10.39 15.12
CA THR A 38 -9.31 11.39 16.18
C THR A 38 -8.29 12.47 15.86
N PHE A 39 -8.61 13.70 16.24
CA PHE A 39 -7.68 14.83 16.10
C PHE A 39 -7.24 15.31 17.47
N ASN A 40 -5.93 15.49 17.62
CA ASN A 40 -5.31 16.17 18.75
C ASN A 40 -4.92 17.58 18.32
N ASN A 41 -5.60 18.59 18.87
CA ASN A 41 -5.36 19.99 18.51
C ASN A 41 -3.99 20.52 18.96
N PHE A 42 -3.46 20.04 20.09
CA PHE A 42 -2.15 20.47 20.59
C PHE A 42 -1.02 19.98 19.69
N LEU A 43 -1.09 18.72 19.25
CA LEU A 43 -0.12 18.10 18.35
C LEU A 43 -0.42 18.37 16.87
N LYS A 44 -1.57 18.99 16.56
CA LYS A 44 -2.12 19.10 15.19
C LYS A 44 -2.09 17.76 14.45
N LYS A 45 -2.46 16.68 15.15
CA LYS A 45 -2.24 15.31 14.70
C LYS A 45 -3.57 14.57 14.54
N TYR A 46 -3.76 13.90 13.41
CA TYR A 46 -4.77 12.86 13.25
C TYR A 46 -4.19 11.50 13.64
N SER A 47 -4.96 10.70 14.37
CA SER A 47 -4.62 9.32 14.72
C SER A 47 -5.82 8.44 14.41
N GLY A 48 -5.61 7.34 13.70
CA GLY A 48 -6.72 6.56 13.20
C GLY A 48 -6.38 5.18 12.69
N THR A 49 -7.43 4.48 12.27
CA THR A 49 -7.37 3.17 11.62
C THR A 49 -8.16 3.18 10.33
N LEU A 50 -7.70 2.38 9.38
CA LEU A 50 -8.42 2.07 8.14
C LEU A 50 -8.38 0.55 7.96
N THR A 51 -9.56 -0.04 7.86
CA THR A 51 -9.70 -1.47 7.53
C THR A 51 -10.70 -1.64 6.40
N TYR A 52 -10.51 -2.72 5.63
CA TYR A 52 -11.53 -3.26 4.74
C TYR A 52 -11.27 -4.75 4.52
N SER A 53 -12.31 -5.46 4.10
CA SER A 53 -12.21 -6.83 3.60
C SER A 53 -12.64 -6.91 2.14
N ASP A 54 -12.22 -8.00 1.49
CA ASP A 54 -12.63 -8.34 0.13
C ASP A 54 -12.54 -7.15 -0.86
N GLY A 55 -11.40 -6.45 -0.79
CA GLY A 55 -11.10 -5.31 -1.64
C GLY A 55 -10.63 -5.77 -3.00
N GLU A 56 -11.28 -5.31 -4.05
CA GLU A 56 -10.84 -5.47 -5.43
C GLU A 56 -10.31 -4.14 -5.98
N LEU A 57 -9.15 -4.19 -6.62
CA LEU A 57 -8.52 -3.02 -7.24
C LEU A 57 -8.27 -3.33 -8.71
N ASN A 58 -8.71 -2.43 -9.58
CA ASN A 58 -8.24 -2.35 -10.96
C ASN A 58 -7.44 -1.07 -11.13
N TYR A 59 -6.14 -1.20 -11.39
CA TYR A 59 -5.26 -0.07 -11.62
C TYR A 59 -4.62 -0.18 -13.00
N ALA A 60 -4.81 0.83 -13.84
CA ALA A 60 -4.25 0.88 -15.20
C ALA A 60 -4.49 -0.42 -16.01
N GLY A 61 -5.67 -1.02 -15.85
CA GLY A 61 -6.05 -2.27 -16.52
C GLY A 61 -5.57 -3.56 -15.83
N THR A 62 -4.78 -3.45 -14.76
CA THR A 62 -4.32 -4.60 -13.96
C THR A 62 -5.30 -4.86 -12.82
N ARG A 63 -5.95 -6.03 -12.85
CA ARG A 63 -6.83 -6.47 -11.77
C ARG A 63 -6.02 -7.17 -10.69
N VAL A 64 -6.01 -6.57 -9.50
CA VAL A 64 -5.44 -7.19 -8.30
C VAL A 64 -6.51 -8.08 -7.67
N PRO A 65 -6.17 -9.31 -7.22
CA PRO A 65 -7.12 -10.17 -6.54
C PRO A 65 -7.68 -9.55 -5.26
N ALA A 66 -8.78 -10.12 -4.78
CA ALA A 66 -9.40 -9.77 -3.51
C ALA A 66 -8.36 -9.79 -2.37
N HIS A 67 -8.31 -8.70 -1.61
CA HIS A 67 -7.37 -8.55 -0.52
C HIS A 67 -7.99 -7.79 0.66
N THR A 68 -7.38 -7.93 1.83
CA THR A 68 -7.75 -7.18 3.03
C THR A 68 -6.72 -6.11 3.34
N LEU A 69 -7.12 -5.08 4.06
CA LEU A 69 -6.22 -4.10 4.66
C LEU A 69 -6.57 -3.93 6.13
N ASN A 70 -5.55 -3.88 6.97
CA ASN A 70 -5.63 -3.33 8.31
C ASN A 70 -4.46 -2.37 8.50
N ALA A 71 -4.75 -1.09 8.69
CA ALA A 71 -3.74 -0.05 8.85
C ALA A 71 -4.06 0.84 10.05
N GLN A 72 -3.01 1.21 10.77
CA GLN A 72 -3.05 2.29 11.75
C GLN A 72 -2.14 3.41 11.29
N PHE A 73 -2.57 4.65 11.49
CA PHE A 73 -1.80 5.80 11.07
C PHE A 73 -1.82 6.95 12.07
N ASP A 74 -0.79 7.77 11.97
CA ASP A 74 -0.68 9.10 12.54
C ASP A 74 -0.33 10.08 11.42
N ALA A 75 -0.95 11.26 11.39
CA ALA A 75 -0.68 12.30 10.40
C ALA A 75 -0.64 13.69 11.05
N THR A 76 0.47 14.39 10.92
CA THR A 76 0.64 15.82 11.20
C THR A 76 0.68 16.60 9.89
N PRO A 77 0.78 17.94 9.90
CA PRO A 77 0.91 18.74 8.68
C PRO A 77 2.17 18.47 7.86
N ASP A 78 3.17 17.79 8.45
CA ASP A 78 4.48 17.55 7.85
C ASP A 78 4.91 16.08 7.86
N THR A 79 4.29 15.22 8.68
CA THR A 79 4.71 13.83 8.84
C THR A 79 3.52 12.88 8.83
N PHE A 80 3.67 11.76 8.12
CA PHE A 80 2.76 10.62 8.15
C PHE A 80 3.49 9.40 8.66
N HIS A 81 2.94 8.73 9.66
CA HIS A 81 3.43 7.45 10.16
C HIS A 81 2.38 6.37 9.90
N LEU A 82 2.80 5.29 9.25
CA LEU A 82 2.06 4.05 9.11
C LEU A 82 2.59 3.05 10.13
N SER A 83 1.77 2.73 11.13
CA SER A 83 2.08 1.77 12.19
C SER A 83 1.33 0.47 11.91
N PRO A 84 1.99 -0.68 11.98
CA PRO A 84 2.15 -1.58 10.83
C PRO A 84 0.84 -1.81 10.08
N ALA A 85 0.86 -1.54 8.77
CA ALA A 85 -0.22 -1.94 7.89
C ALA A 85 -0.03 -3.40 7.48
N LYS A 86 -1.10 -4.19 7.54
CA LYS A 86 -1.16 -5.56 7.06
C LYS A 86 -2.07 -5.65 5.85
N ILE A 87 -1.57 -6.26 4.79
CA ILE A 87 -2.33 -6.58 3.58
C ILE A 87 -2.26 -8.08 3.37
N GLU A 88 -3.39 -8.73 3.12
CA GLU A 88 -3.46 -10.17 2.85
C GLU A 88 -4.21 -10.42 1.54
N CYS A 89 -3.65 -11.27 0.69
CA CYS A 89 -4.18 -11.61 -0.63
C CYS A 89 -3.92 -13.09 -0.90
N GLY A 90 -4.90 -13.95 -0.66
CA GLY A 90 -4.73 -15.42 -0.73
C GLY A 90 -3.54 -15.91 0.10
N ASN A 91 -2.54 -16.50 -0.56
CA ASN A 91 -1.32 -17.01 0.12
C ASN A 91 -0.26 -15.92 0.37
N SER A 92 -0.43 -14.73 -0.18
CA SER A 92 0.49 -13.60 0.00
C SER A 92 0.06 -12.73 1.19
N HIS A 93 1.03 -12.20 1.92
CA HIS A 93 0.81 -11.17 2.92
C HIS A 93 1.97 -10.20 2.96
N LEU A 94 1.68 -8.95 3.32
CA LEU A 94 2.63 -7.87 3.50
C LEU A 94 2.36 -7.19 4.84
N VAL A 95 3.42 -6.98 5.61
CA VAL A 95 3.45 -6.07 6.75
C VAL A 95 4.35 -4.90 6.39
N LEU A 96 3.83 -3.68 6.46
CA LEU A 96 4.50 -2.45 6.08
C LEU A 96 4.45 -1.43 7.22
N THR A 97 5.61 -0.94 7.63
CA THR A 97 5.75 0.24 8.50
C THR A 97 6.42 1.33 7.68
N ALA A 98 5.93 2.55 7.74
CA ALA A 98 6.50 3.64 6.96
C ALA A 98 6.41 4.98 7.69
N THR A 99 7.36 5.86 7.40
CA THR A 99 7.31 7.27 7.77
C THR A 99 7.55 8.11 6.53
N VAL A 100 6.66 9.06 6.29
CA VAL A 100 6.80 10.11 5.27
C VAL A 100 7.01 11.41 6.01
N ASN A 101 8.05 12.15 5.62
CA ASN A 101 8.30 13.50 6.11
C ASN A 101 8.26 14.49 4.94
N ASN A 102 7.83 15.72 5.23
CA ASN A 102 7.74 16.84 4.30
C ASN A 102 6.94 16.52 3.03
N TYR A 103 5.62 16.68 3.05
CA TYR A 103 4.77 16.38 1.89
C TYR A 103 5.08 17.18 0.62
N ASN A 104 5.76 18.33 0.71
CA ASN A 104 6.15 19.12 -0.45
C ASN A 104 7.42 18.57 -1.14
N ALA A 105 8.32 17.96 -0.37
CA ALA A 105 9.54 17.31 -0.86
C ALA A 105 9.75 15.99 -0.09
N PRO A 106 8.93 14.97 -0.40
CA PRO A 106 8.75 13.81 0.47
C PRO A 106 10.04 13.01 0.66
N SER A 107 10.39 12.77 1.92
CA SER A 107 11.35 11.75 2.32
C SER A 107 10.60 10.59 2.96
N VAL A 108 10.77 9.40 2.43
CA VAL A 108 10.06 8.20 2.88
C VAL A 108 11.07 7.17 3.35
N GLU A 109 10.85 6.65 4.55
CA GLU A 109 11.51 5.46 5.07
C GLU A 109 10.47 4.39 5.36
N ALA A 110 10.69 3.20 4.84
CA ALA A 110 9.78 2.08 5.02
C ALA A 110 10.53 0.80 5.39
N GLN A 111 9.87 -0.04 6.18
CA GLN A 111 10.28 -1.40 6.45
C GLN A 111 9.14 -2.33 6.02
N TYR A 112 9.48 -3.39 5.31
CA TYR A 112 8.51 -4.35 4.82
C TYR A 112 8.95 -5.77 5.16
N ASN A 113 7.96 -6.63 5.41
CA ASN A 113 8.11 -8.08 5.50
C ASN A 113 6.93 -8.70 4.74
N ALA A 114 7.21 -9.59 3.81
CA ALA A 114 6.21 -10.19 2.96
C ALA A 114 6.47 -11.67 2.70
N ILE A 115 5.39 -12.42 2.56
CA ILE A 115 5.37 -13.70 1.83
C ILE A 115 4.60 -13.44 0.54
N VAL A 116 5.18 -13.84 -0.58
CA VAL A 116 4.62 -13.63 -1.92
C VAL A 116 4.48 -14.96 -2.62
N ASP A 117 3.28 -15.23 -3.13
CA ASP A 117 2.99 -16.36 -4.01
C ASP A 117 3.29 -15.97 -5.46
N GLY A 118 4.29 -16.61 -6.06
CA GLY A 118 4.72 -16.36 -7.43
C GLY A 118 3.62 -16.63 -8.46
N GLY A 119 2.72 -17.58 -8.21
CA GLY A 119 1.57 -17.84 -9.07
C GLY A 119 0.56 -16.68 -9.06
N GLN A 120 0.33 -16.07 -7.90
CA GLN A 120 -0.49 -14.85 -7.80
C GLN A 120 0.15 -13.69 -8.56
N VAL A 121 1.47 -13.48 -8.42
CA VAL A 121 2.19 -12.43 -9.14
C VAL A 121 2.16 -12.68 -10.65
N ALA A 122 2.37 -13.92 -11.09
CA ALA A 122 2.28 -14.31 -12.50
C ALA A 122 0.91 -13.96 -13.10
N GLY A 123 -0.17 -14.20 -12.34
CA GLY A 123 -1.53 -13.83 -12.73
C GLY A 123 -1.74 -12.32 -12.83
N ILE A 124 -1.30 -11.55 -11.83
CA ILE A 124 -1.43 -10.09 -11.81
C ILE A 124 -0.67 -9.45 -12.97
N LEU A 125 0.59 -9.83 -13.15
CA LEU A 125 1.48 -9.26 -14.16
C LEU A 125 1.30 -9.87 -15.55
N HIS A 126 0.38 -10.83 -15.71
CA HIS A 126 0.18 -11.60 -16.94
C HIS A 126 1.49 -12.17 -17.51
N ASN A 127 2.37 -12.64 -16.62
CA ASN A 127 3.71 -13.10 -16.97
C ASN A 127 3.93 -14.55 -16.51
N ALA A 128 3.77 -15.48 -17.45
CA ALA A 128 3.95 -16.91 -17.20
C ALA A 128 5.40 -17.34 -16.94
N SER A 129 6.38 -16.45 -17.13
CA SER A 129 7.79 -16.74 -16.81
C SER A 129 8.10 -16.59 -15.31
N ILE A 130 7.16 -16.08 -14.51
CA ILE A 130 7.33 -15.99 -13.05
C ILE A 130 7.09 -17.38 -12.45
N PRO A 131 8.08 -17.98 -11.75
CA PRO A 131 7.92 -19.30 -11.18
C PRO A 131 6.84 -19.34 -10.11
N SER A 132 6.21 -20.49 -9.98
CA SER A 132 5.27 -20.74 -8.89
C SER A 132 6.02 -21.01 -7.58
N GLY A 133 5.40 -20.69 -6.44
CA GLY A 133 6.01 -20.93 -5.13
C GLY A 133 5.94 -19.75 -4.18
N LEU A 134 6.37 -19.98 -2.93
CA LEU A 134 6.36 -18.97 -1.88
C LEU A 134 7.76 -18.37 -1.67
N VAL A 135 7.82 -17.05 -1.78
CA VAL A 135 9.02 -16.26 -1.57
C VAL A 135 8.82 -15.36 -0.36
N ALA A 136 9.72 -15.46 0.62
CA ALA A 136 9.79 -14.53 1.73
C ALA A 136 10.73 -13.37 1.35
N VAL A 137 10.25 -12.14 1.49
CA VAL A 137 11.01 -10.93 1.21
C VAL A 137 10.92 -9.99 2.41
N SER A 138 12.04 -9.47 2.86
CA SER A 138 12.07 -8.47 3.93
C SER A 138 13.10 -7.41 3.63
N GLY A 139 12.91 -6.20 4.14
CA GLY A 139 13.89 -5.16 3.95
C GLY A 139 13.42 -3.77 4.32
N ASN A 140 14.22 -2.81 3.90
CA ASN A 140 13.95 -1.39 4.01
C ASN A 140 13.90 -0.76 2.62
N ALA A 141 13.01 0.22 2.47
CA ALA A 141 12.96 1.08 1.31
C ALA A 141 13.15 2.53 1.76
N ARG A 142 13.87 3.30 0.96
CA ARG A 142 14.02 4.74 1.13
C ARG A 142 13.70 5.44 -0.18
N TYR A 143 12.96 6.53 -0.11
CA TYR A 143 12.70 7.39 -1.26
C TYR A 143 12.91 8.84 -0.87
N GLN A 144 13.51 9.60 -1.80
CA GLN A 144 13.66 11.04 -1.67
C GLN A 144 13.10 11.71 -2.93
N GLY A 145 12.03 12.47 -2.76
CA GLY A 145 11.44 13.27 -3.83
C GLY A 145 12.42 14.32 -4.33
N HIS A 146 12.57 14.38 -5.65
CA HIS A 146 13.38 15.39 -6.33
C HIS A 146 12.64 15.79 -7.61
N PRO A 147 12.53 17.09 -7.95
CA PRO A 147 11.80 17.54 -9.14
C PRO A 147 12.29 16.89 -10.44
N ASP A 148 13.60 16.69 -10.56
CA ASP A 148 14.25 16.18 -11.78
C ASP A 148 14.45 14.66 -11.84
N ARG A 149 13.93 13.89 -10.87
CA ARG A 149 14.11 12.42 -10.83
C ARG A 149 12.80 11.69 -10.74
N THR A 150 12.69 10.61 -11.51
CA THR A 150 11.53 9.73 -11.41
C THR A 150 11.57 8.91 -10.12
N LEU A 151 10.42 8.39 -9.68
CA LEU A 151 10.33 7.57 -8.48
C LEU A 151 11.35 6.44 -8.46
N LEU A 152 11.47 5.68 -9.57
CA LEU A 152 12.38 4.54 -9.68
C LEU A 152 13.86 4.94 -9.61
N GLN A 153 14.22 6.18 -9.98
CA GLN A 153 15.59 6.70 -9.85
C GLN A 153 15.92 7.14 -8.41
N SER A 154 14.89 7.45 -7.61
CA SER A 154 15.03 7.93 -6.24
C SER A 154 14.76 6.86 -5.18
N LEU A 155 14.21 5.71 -5.58
CA LEU A 155 13.91 4.60 -4.68
C LEU A 155 15.15 3.73 -4.47
N VAL A 156 15.55 3.58 -3.21
CA VAL A 156 16.60 2.65 -2.77
C VAL A 156 15.96 1.55 -1.95
N VAL A 157 16.09 0.31 -2.39
CA VAL A 157 15.60 -0.86 -1.65
C VAL A 157 16.79 -1.71 -1.23
N LYS A 158 16.82 -2.10 0.04
CA LYS A 158 17.77 -3.06 0.60
C LYS A 158 16.98 -4.14 1.32
N GLY A 159 17.20 -5.39 0.95
CA GLY A 159 16.43 -6.48 1.53
C GLY A 159 17.03 -7.84 1.25
N GLU A 160 16.43 -8.83 1.87
CA GLU A 160 16.75 -10.23 1.71
C GLU A 160 15.56 -10.91 1.03
N LEU A 161 15.89 -11.86 0.15
CA LEU A 161 14.93 -12.70 -0.52
C LEU A 161 15.31 -14.15 -0.22
N THR A 162 14.38 -14.88 0.38
CA THR A 162 14.55 -16.30 0.64
C THR A 162 13.38 -17.04 0.00
N SER A 163 13.69 -18.08 -0.76
CA SER A 163 12.66 -18.97 -1.28
C SER A 163 12.78 -20.34 -0.63
N ARG A 164 11.63 -20.88 -0.22
CA ARG A 164 11.57 -22.23 0.37
C ARG A 164 11.18 -23.28 -0.67
N GLN A 165 10.37 -22.90 -1.66
CA GLN A 165 9.91 -23.77 -2.74
C GLN A 165 9.65 -22.89 -3.97
N LEU A 166 10.49 -23.02 -5.01
CA LEU A 166 10.16 -22.56 -6.37
C LEU A 166 9.95 -23.82 -7.21
N ILE A 167 8.87 -23.84 -7.99
CA ILE A 167 8.51 -24.93 -8.92
C ILE A 167 8.41 -24.35 -10.33
#